data_AF-A0A6P5X6H3-F1
#
_entry.id   AF-A0A6P5X6H3-F1
#
_cell.length_a   1.000
_cell.length_b   1.000
_cell.length_c   1.000
_cell.angle_alpha   90.00
_cell.angle_beta   90.00
_cell.angle_gamma   90.00
#
_symmetry.space_group_name_H-M   'P 1'
#
loop_
_entity.id
_entity.type
_entity.pdbx_description
1 polymer ?
#
loop_
_entity_poly.entity_id
_entity_poly.type
_entity_poly.pdbx_seq_one_letter_code
_entity_poly.pdbx_strand_id
1 'polypeptide(L)'
;METSLRYSGDSKALRIHAKEKFSIDSKTHLQVYGELDTRTGAPSNFCAMIRHFYPDRKSEGAAEFTFSIINFQRDQDVRFKLGYEVSEKVPYLQIRENNWTLDVDMKGRWNIRFDL
;
A
#
# COMPACT_ATOMS: atom_id res chain seq x y z
N MET A 1 -17.23 7.89 10.33
CA MET A 1 -17.74 7.46 11.64
C MET A 1 -18.49 6.16 11.43
N GLU A 2 -18.12 5.09 12.12
CA GLU A 2 -18.81 3.79 12.00
C GLU A 2 -19.49 3.48 13.34
N THR A 3 -20.81 3.33 13.32
CA THR A 3 -21.60 2.96 14.49
C THR A 3 -22.39 1.70 14.18
N SER A 4 -22.31 0.70 15.05
CA SER A 4 -23.12 -0.52 14.91
C SER A 4 -23.89 -0.80 16.19
N LEU A 5 -25.15 -1.18 16.02
CA LEU A 5 -26.05 -1.53 17.11
C LEU A 5 -26.33 -3.02 17.01
N ARG A 6 -25.91 -3.78 18.01
CA ARG A 6 -26.11 -5.23 18.05
C ARG A 6 -27.01 -5.59 19.22
N TYR A 7 -28.11 -6.27 18.91
CA TYR A 7 -29.00 -6.86 19.89
C TYR A 7 -28.71 -8.36 19.98
N SER A 8 -28.19 -8.82 21.12
CA SER A 8 -27.95 -10.23 21.35
C SER A 8 -29.09 -10.83 22.17
N GLY A 9 -29.85 -11.74 21.56
CA GLY A 9 -31.03 -12.37 22.18
C GLY A 9 -30.70 -13.17 23.45
N ASP A 10 -29.46 -13.63 23.58
CA ASP A 10 -28.97 -14.40 24.72
C ASP A 10 -28.77 -13.54 25.98
N SER A 11 -28.35 -12.28 25.80
CA SER A 11 -28.01 -11.36 26.89
C SER A 11 -29.08 -10.29 27.17
N LYS A 12 -30.15 -10.22 26.34
CA LYS A 12 -31.21 -9.19 26.38
C LYS A 12 -30.66 -7.76 26.54
N ALA A 13 -29.48 -7.52 25.96
CA ALA A 13 -28.73 -6.29 26.12
C ALA A 13 -28.44 -5.68 24.76
N LEU A 14 -28.58 -4.36 24.67
CA LEU A 14 -28.29 -3.60 23.47
C LEU A 14 -26.87 -3.05 23.61
N ARG A 15 -26.00 -3.41 22.66
CA ARG A 15 -24.61 -2.97 22.64
C ARG A 15 -24.42 -1.94 21.54
N ILE A 16 -23.97 -0.77 21.94
CA ILE A 16 -23.66 0.33 21.04
C ILE A 16 -22.16 0.33 20.83
N HIS A 17 -21.73 0.06 19.61
CA HIS A 17 -20.34 0.15 19.20
C HIS A 17 -20.15 1.42 18.39
N ALA A 18 -19.24 2.28 18.83
CA ALA A 18 -18.82 3.46 18.10
C ALA A 18 -17.32 3.38 17.81
N LYS A 19 -16.96 3.51 16.54
CA LYS A 19 -15.58 3.58 16.09
C LYS A 19 -15.39 4.85 15.28
N GLU A 20 -14.43 5.65 15.69
CA GLU A 20 -14.09 6.89 15.01
C GLU A 20 -12.60 6.98 14.74
N LYS A 21 -12.26 7.44 13.53
CA LYS A 21 -10.88 7.64 13.09
C LYS A 21 -10.68 9.12 12.82
N PHE A 22 -9.89 9.78 13.65
CA PHE A 22 -9.49 11.18 13.51
C PHE A 22 -8.09 11.24 12.88
N SER A 23 -7.97 11.95 11.77
CA SER A 23 -6.67 12.35 11.22
C SER A 23 -6.20 13.61 11.96
N ILE A 24 -5.25 13.44 12.88
CA ILE A 24 -4.66 14.56 13.63
C ILE A 24 -3.64 15.29 12.75
N ASP A 25 -2.89 14.54 11.95
CA ASP A 25 -1.94 15.06 10.97
C ASP A 25 -1.92 14.14 9.74
N SER A 26 -1.27 14.57 8.65
CA SER A 26 -0.99 13.75 7.46
C SER A 26 -0.42 12.35 7.77
N LYS A 27 0.31 12.22 8.88
CA LYS A 27 1.00 10.99 9.29
C LYS A 27 0.46 10.37 10.57
N THR A 28 -0.44 11.04 11.28
CA THR A 28 -0.91 10.59 12.60
C THR A 28 -2.42 10.37 12.58
N HIS A 29 -2.82 9.10 12.75
CA HIS A 29 -4.22 8.71 12.85
C HIS A 29 -4.53 8.26 14.27
N LEU A 30 -5.49 8.92 14.91
CA LEU A 30 -6.09 8.50 16.17
C LEU A 30 -7.34 7.68 15.85
N GLN A 31 -7.39 6.44 16.34
CA GLN A 31 -8.58 5.60 16.29
C GLN A 31 -9.13 5.44 17.70
N VAL A 32 -10.40 5.79 17.88
CA VAL A 32 -11.12 5.68 19.15
C VAL A 32 -12.21 4.64 18.98
N TYR A 33 -12.27 3.70 19.92
CA TYR A 33 -13.28 2.65 20.03
C TYR A 33 -13.99 2.78 21.37
N GLY A 34 -15.32 2.81 21.34
CA GLY A 34 -16.17 2.80 22.51
C GLY A 34 -17.28 1.77 22.36
N GLU A 35 -17.47 0.95 23.38
CA GLU A 35 -18.58 0.02 23.51
C GLU A 35 -19.36 0.34 24.78
N LEU A 36 -20.67 0.49 24.62
CA LEU A 36 -21.60 0.75 25.72
C LEU A 36 -22.64 -0.36 25.78
N ASP A 37 -22.71 -1.05 26.92
CA ASP A 37 -23.75 -2.04 27.21
C ASP A 37 -24.90 -1.36 27.97
N THR A 38 -26.09 -1.33 27.37
CA THR A 38 -27.24 -0.63 27.94
C THR A 38 -27.88 -1.36 29.12
N ARG A 39 -27.45 -2.58 29.47
CA ARG A 39 -28.01 -3.34 30.61
C ARG A 39 -27.49 -2.83 31.96
N THR A 40 -26.23 -2.42 32.02
CA THR A 40 -25.58 -1.90 33.23
C THR A 40 -25.43 -0.38 33.22
N GLY A 41 -25.65 0.27 32.07
CA GLY A 41 -25.43 1.72 31.90
C GLY A 41 -23.95 2.11 31.98
N ALA A 42 -23.03 1.13 31.98
CA ALA A 42 -21.61 1.33 32.12
C ALA A 42 -20.89 1.09 30.79
N PRO A 43 -19.89 1.92 30.43
CA PRO A 43 -19.05 1.66 29.26
C PRO A 43 -18.28 0.34 29.49
N SER A 44 -18.51 -0.64 28.63
CA SER A 44 -17.94 -1.97 28.77
C SER A 44 -16.50 -2.01 28.25
N ASN A 45 -16.20 -1.27 27.18
CA ASN A 45 -14.84 -1.16 26.65
C ASN A 45 -14.59 0.22 26.03
N PHE A 46 -13.48 0.86 26.42
CA PHE A 46 -12.99 2.09 25.79
C PHE A 46 -11.52 1.90 25.43
N CYS A 47 -11.16 2.13 24.16
CA CYS A 47 -9.80 1.99 23.67
C CYS A 47 -9.46 3.13 22.70
N ALA A 48 -8.36 3.82 22.95
CA ALA A 48 -7.81 4.84 22.07
C ALA A 48 -6.43 4.41 21.59
N MET A 49 -6.25 4.34 20.27
CA MET A 49 -4.99 3.95 19.63
C MET A 49 -4.49 5.08 18.74
N ILE A 50 -3.26 5.54 19.00
CA ILE A 50 -2.56 6.49 18.13
C ILE A 50 -1.61 5.71 17.22
N ARG A 51 -1.77 5.86 15.91
CA ARG A 51 -0.85 5.31 14.91
C ARG A 51 -0.11 6.46 14.24
N HIS A 52 1.22 6.48 14.41
CA HIS A 52 2.11 7.42 13.73
C HIS A 52 2.85 6.70 12.61
N PHE A 53 2.65 7.15 11.36
CA PHE A 53 3.38 6.67 10.20
C PHE A 53 4.69 7.45 10.09
N TYR A 54 5.80 6.79 10.39
CA TYR A 54 7.13 7.34 10.11
C TYR A 54 7.35 7.29 8.60
N PRO A 55 7.59 8.44 7.93
CA PRO A 55 8.05 8.42 6.55
C PRO A 55 9.50 7.92 6.58
N ASP A 56 9.75 6.71 6.10
CA ASP A 56 11.08 6.27 5.73
C ASP A 56 11.63 7.26 4.69
N ARG A 57 12.42 8.25 5.14
CA ARG A 57 13.28 9.05 4.26
C ARG A 57 14.47 8.20 3.85
N LYS A 58 14.22 7.14 3.09
CA LYS A 58 15.27 6.56 2.25
C LYS A 58 15.46 7.52 1.09
N SER A 59 16.66 8.07 0.96
CA SER A 59 17.04 8.79 -0.26
C SER A 59 17.22 7.76 -1.38
N GLU A 60 16.12 7.19 -1.87
CA GLU A 60 16.09 6.31 -3.04
C GLU A 60 16.31 7.17 -4.29
N GLY A 61 17.59 7.43 -4.57
CA GLY A 61 18.02 7.91 -5.88
C GLY A 61 18.15 6.72 -6.82
N ALA A 62 17.35 6.68 -7.88
CA ALA A 62 17.56 5.78 -9.00
C ALA A 62 17.84 6.63 -10.25
N ALA A 63 18.95 6.35 -10.93
CA ALA A 63 19.26 6.93 -12.22
C ALA A 63 18.75 5.98 -13.30
N GLU A 64 17.66 6.34 -13.96
CA GLU A 64 17.07 5.54 -15.04
C GLU A 64 17.34 6.18 -16.40
N PHE A 65 17.94 5.41 -17.30
CA PHE A 65 18.02 5.74 -18.71
C PHE A 65 16.98 4.91 -19.46
N THR A 66 16.07 5.55 -20.19
CA THR A 66 15.12 4.87 -21.10
C THR A 66 15.44 5.24 -22.55
N PHE A 67 15.72 4.25 -23.37
CA PHE A 67 15.70 4.33 -24.84
C PHE A 67 14.42 3.67 -25.35
N SER A 68 13.64 4.35 -26.20
CA SER A 68 12.49 3.75 -26.89
C SER A 68 12.67 3.91 -28.39
N ILE A 69 12.66 2.79 -29.11
CA ILE A 69 12.68 2.73 -30.57
C ILE A 69 11.24 2.52 -31.01
N ILE A 70 10.67 3.56 -31.61
CA ILE A 70 9.32 3.54 -32.17
C ILE A 70 9.41 2.95 -33.58
N ASN A 71 8.51 2.02 -33.93
CA ASN A 71 8.36 1.48 -35.29
C ASN A 71 9.57 0.64 -35.80
N PHE A 72 10.10 -0.30 -35.00
CA PHE A 72 11.18 -1.20 -35.45
C PHE A 72 10.72 -2.13 -36.61
N GLN A 73 9.48 -2.62 -36.51
CA GLN A 73 8.68 -3.28 -37.55
C GLN A 73 7.25 -2.69 -37.45
N ARG A 74 6.42 -2.72 -38.50
CA ARG A 74 5.05 -2.12 -38.48
C ARG A 74 4.33 -2.43 -37.15
N ASP A 75 3.96 -1.39 -36.41
CA ASP A 75 3.25 -1.46 -35.11
C ASP A 75 4.03 -2.18 -33.98
N GLN A 76 5.37 -2.24 -34.04
CA GLN A 76 6.21 -2.76 -32.97
C GLN A 76 7.04 -1.66 -32.31
N ASP A 77 6.78 -1.43 -31.03
CA ASP A 77 7.55 -0.55 -30.16
C ASP A 77 8.48 -1.35 -29.24
N VAL A 78 9.77 -1.03 -29.29
CA VAL A 78 10.80 -1.63 -28.43
C VAL A 78 11.28 -0.57 -27.44
N ARG A 79 11.22 -0.88 -26.15
CA ARG A 79 11.71 -0.03 -25.08
C ARG A 79 12.81 -0.75 -24.30
N PHE A 80 13.96 -0.11 -24.23
CA PHE A 80 15.09 -0.50 -23.42
C PHE A 80 15.26 0.46 -22.25
N LYS A 81 15.29 -0.06 -21.04
CA LYS A 81 15.45 0.72 -19.81
C LYS A 81 16.64 0.18 -19.04
N LEU A 82 17.63 1.02 -18.80
CA LEU A 82 18.79 0.74 -17.98
C LEU A 82 18.71 1.63 -16.74
N GLY A 83 18.46 1.04 -15.58
CA GLY A 83 18.43 1.75 -14.31
C GLY A 83 19.63 1.42 -13.44
N TYR A 84 20.06 2.38 -12.65
CA TYR A 84 21.02 2.19 -11.59
C TYR A 84 20.43 2.71 -10.28
N GLU A 85 20.15 1.80 -9.36
CA GLU A 85 19.71 2.17 -8.03
C GLU A 85 20.92 2.57 -7.19
N VAL A 86 21.04 3.87 -6.88
CA VAL A 86 22.18 4.44 -6.14
C VAL A 86 22.18 3.97 -4.68
N SER A 87 21.01 3.61 -4.16
CA SER A 87 20.85 3.12 -2.78
C SER A 87 21.40 1.71 -2.59
N GLU A 88 21.03 0.78 -3.48
CA GLU A 88 21.49 -0.61 -3.40
C GLU A 88 22.76 -0.86 -4.24
N LYS A 89 23.22 0.15 -5.00
CA LYS A 89 24.33 0.07 -5.98
C LYS A 89 24.12 -1.01 -7.04
N VAL A 90 22.87 -1.19 -7.45
CA VAL A 90 22.46 -2.32 -8.26
C VAL A 90 21.88 -1.83 -9.58
N PRO A 91 22.56 -2.11 -10.71
CA PRO A 91 21.99 -1.86 -12.00
C PRO A 91 20.94 -2.92 -12.33
N TYR A 92 19.84 -2.45 -12.91
CA TYR A 92 18.79 -3.28 -13.48
C TYR A 92 18.57 -2.89 -14.94
N LEU A 93 18.16 -3.89 -15.71
CA LEU A 93 17.89 -3.80 -17.11
C LEU A 93 16.48 -4.31 -17.38
N GLN A 94 15.69 -3.53 -18.08
CA GLN A 94 14.37 -3.93 -18.53
C GLN A 94 14.28 -3.78 -20.04
N ILE A 95 13.91 -4.85 -20.73
CA ILE A 95 13.64 -4.89 -22.16
C ILE A 95 12.15 -5.16 -22.31
N ARG A 96 11.43 -4.26 -22.96
CA ARG A 96 10.01 -4.41 -23.23
C ARG A 96 9.77 -4.29 -24.72
N GLU A 97 9.02 -5.22 -25.27
CA GLU A 97 8.61 -5.21 -26.66
C GLU A 97 7.16 -5.67 -26.73
N ASN A 98 6.30 -4.80 -27.25
CA ASN A 98 4.86 -4.99 -27.42
C ASN A 98 4.18 -5.67 -26.21
N ASN A 99 4.13 -7.01 -26.22
CA ASN A 99 3.43 -7.88 -25.27
C ASN A 99 4.36 -8.62 -24.30
N TRP A 100 5.67 -8.43 -24.34
CA TRP A 100 6.60 -9.06 -23.40
C TRP A 100 7.53 -8.05 -22.74
N THR A 101 7.89 -8.32 -21.49
CA THR A 101 8.86 -7.54 -20.71
C THR A 101 9.80 -8.48 -19.99
N LEU A 102 11.11 -8.31 -20.20
CA LEU A 102 12.19 -8.99 -19.51
C LEU A 102 12.85 -7.99 -18.55
N ASP A 103 12.78 -8.29 -17.26
CA ASP A 103 13.47 -7.56 -16.20
C ASP A 103 14.65 -8.40 -15.72
N VAL A 104 15.85 -7.82 -15.69
CA VAL A 104 17.10 -8.45 -15.23
C VAL A 104 17.79 -7.51 -14.26
N ASP A 105 18.30 -8.06 -13.16
CA ASP A 105 19.00 -7.34 -12.11
C ASP A 105 20.39 -7.98 -11.92
N MET A 106 21.45 -7.17 -11.71
CA MET A 106 22.80 -7.66 -11.43
C MET A 106 22.93 -8.51 -10.16
N LYS A 107 21.92 -8.53 -9.28
CA LYS A 107 21.80 -9.51 -8.19
C LYS A 107 21.46 -10.93 -8.69
N GLY A 108 21.31 -11.13 -10.00
CA GLY A 108 20.98 -12.43 -10.61
C GLY A 108 19.49 -12.75 -10.61
N ARG A 109 18.62 -11.77 -10.35
CA ARG A 109 17.16 -11.92 -10.45
C ARG A 109 16.72 -11.58 -11.86
N TRP A 110 15.89 -12.42 -12.44
CA TRP A 110 15.33 -12.23 -13.78
C TRP A 110 13.87 -12.62 -13.79
N ASN A 111 13.05 -11.85 -14.49
CA ASN A 111 11.62 -12.08 -14.61
C ASN A 111 11.15 -11.78 -16.04
N ILE A 112 10.27 -12.63 -16.55
CA ILE A 112 9.66 -12.45 -17.87
C ILE A 112 8.16 -12.34 -17.66
N ARG A 113 7.59 -11.23 -18.12
CA ARG A 113 6.15 -10.97 -18.10
C ARG A 113 5.63 -10.94 -19.53
N PHE A 114 4.56 -11.69 -19.77
CA PHE A 114 3.80 -11.65 -21.01
C PHE A 114 2.43 -11.06 -20.71
N ASP A 115 2.05 -10.01 -21.43
CA ASP A 115 0.67 -9.51 -21.50
C ASP A 115 0.03 -10.17 -22.72
N LEU A 116 -0.94 -11.06 -22.48
CA LEU A 116 -1.70 -11.79 -23.51
C LEU A 116 -2.94 -11.00 -23.95
#